data_AF-A0A285I3C4-F1
#
_entry.id   AF-A0A285I3C4-F1
#
_cell.length_a   1.000
_cell.length_b   1.000
_cell.length_c   1.000
_cell.angle_alpha   90.00
_cell.angle_beta   90.00
_cell.angle_gamma   90.00
#
_symmetry.space_group_name_H-M   'P 1'
#
loop_
_entity.id
_entity.type
_entity.pdbx_description
1 polymer ?
#
loop_
_entity_poly.entity_id
_entity_poly.type
_entity_poly.pdbx_seq_one_letter_code
_entity_poly.pdbx_strand_id
1 'polypeptide(L)'
;MKRPDELTDLLWSFSPDGTHLPAESLDYRFIAGDALRPGLAVEHGADTIVISSGLVHHLSPADLPSFFAAQQALGVHGFAHWDIDPSVWSTVGAWVFHRGRMRSPVSRHDGVLSARRAHPVGVLAAAACVGAPAYDVTCVDVPRWRPRVVNVLRPVTGLAASP
;
A
#
# COMPACT_ATOMS: atom_id res chain seq x y z
N MET A 1 9.86 -34.28 16.45
CA MET A 1 8.79 -34.12 15.43
C MET A 1 7.58 -33.56 16.15
N LYS A 2 7.36 -32.23 16.10
CA LYS A 2 6.27 -31.55 16.83
C LYS A 2 4.95 -31.75 16.09
N ARG A 3 3.86 -31.91 16.85
CA ARG A 3 2.53 -32.25 16.35
C ARG A 3 1.90 -31.08 15.56
N PRO A 4 0.99 -31.34 14.60
CA PRO A 4 0.43 -30.32 13.68
C PRO A 4 -0.42 -29.22 14.34
N ASP A 5 -0.83 -29.42 15.59
CA ASP A 5 -1.61 -28.52 16.44
C ASP A 5 -0.77 -27.41 17.10
N GLU A 6 0.56 -27.53 17.14
CA GLU A 6 1.46 -26.50 17.71
C GLU A 6 1.89 -25.41 16.70
N LEU A 7 1.42 -25.46 15.45
CA LEU A 7 1.78 -24.48 14.39
C LEU A 7 0.67 -23.47 14.07
N THR A 8 -0.52 -23.65 14.65
CA THR A 8 -1.65 -22.70 14.53
C THR A 8 -1.50 -21.47 15.44
N ASP A 9 -0.63 -21.53 16.45
CA ASP A 9 -0.44 -20.42 17.41
C ASP A 9 0.53 -19.32 16.94
N LEU A 10 1.12 -19.46 15.75
CA LEU A 10 2.04 -18.47 15.15
C LEU A 10 1.42 -17.72 13.95
N LEU A 11 0.12 -17.90 13.72
CA LEU A 11 -0.64 -17.29 12.61
C LEU A 11 -1.88 -16.59 13.17
N TRP A 12 -1.69 -15.31 13.55
CA TRP A 12 -2.75 -14.29 13.68
C TRP A 12 -4.03 -14.76 14.41
N SER A 13 -3.98 -14.90 15.73
CA SER A 13 -5.19 -14.97 16.54
C SER A 13 -5.88 -13.60 16.53
N PHE A 14 -6.97 -13.47 15.76
CA PHE A 14 -7.94 -12.40 15.96
C PHE A 14 -8.70 -12.70 17.26
N SER A 15 -8.52 -11.85 18.28
CA SER A 15 -9.45 -11.80 19.40
C SER A 15 -10.70 -11.05 18.90
N PRO A 16 -11.89 -11.67 18.87
CA PRO A 16 -13.14 -10.96 18.58
C PRO A 16 -13.43 -9.85 19.60
N ASP A 17 -12.66 -9.81 20.69
CA ASP A 17 -12.82 -8.96 21.86
C ASP A 17 -11.80 -7.81 21.89
N GLY A 18 -10.90 -7.71 20.90
CA GLY A 18 -9.91 -6.63 20.79
C GLY A 18 -8.74 -6.70 21.79
N THR A 19 -8.46 -7.87 22.39
CA THR A 19 -7.36 -8.00 23.36
C THR A 19 -5.99 -8.24 22.69
N HIS A 20 -5.03 -7.41 23.09
CA HIS A 20 -3.80 -6.98 22.43
C HIS A 20 -2.64 -7.99 22.36
N LEU A 21 -1.74 -7.81 21.39
CA LEU A 21 -0.30 -8.08 21.58
C LEU A 21 0.37 -6.82 22.16
N PRO A 22 1.26 -6.94 23.16
CA PRO A 22 1.83 -5.80 23.87
C PRO A 22 2.95 -5.19 23.04
N ALA A 23 2.72 -4.03 22.44
CA ALA A 23 3.82 -3.18 22.02
C ALA A 23 3.55 -1.71 22.30
N GLU A 24 2.38 -1.18 21.97
CA GLU A 24 2.04 0.23 22.22
C GLU A 24 0.52 0.30 22.48
N SER A 25 0.09 0.92 23.58
CA SER A 25 -1.34 1.09 23.93
C SER A 25 -2.00 2.14 23.04
N LEU A 26 -2.05 1.86 21.74
CA LEU A 26 -2.70 2.71 20.73
C LEU A 26 -4.13 2.25 20.51
N ASP A 27 -5.04 3.21 20.37
CA ASP A 27 -6.40 2.95 19.91
C ASP A 27 -6.38 2.48 18.45
N TYR A 28 -7.06 1.38 18.15
CA TYR A 28 -7.14 0.84 16.79
C TYR A 28 -8.55 0.34 16.47
N ARG A 29 -8.92 0.40 15.19
CA ARG A 29 -10.20 -0.12 14.68
C ARG A 29 -9.97 -0.82 13.35
N PHE A 30 -10.56 -2.00 13.19
CA PHE A 30 -10.63 -2.69 11.91
C PHE A 30 -11.97 -2.38 11.23
N ILE A 31 -11.92 -1.90 10.00
CA ILE A 31 -13.10 -1.52 9.22
C ILE A 31 -13.05 -2.26 7.88
N ALA A 32 -14.12 -2.97 7.55
CA ALA A 32 -14.32 -3.49 6.20
C ALA A 32 -14.82 -2.34 5.31
N GLY A 33 -14.12 -2.08 4.19
CA GLY A 33 -14.45 -0.95 3.33
C GLY A 33 -13.84 -1.07 1.94
N ASP A 34 -14.29 -0.17 1.06
CA ASP A 34 -13.69 0.05 -0.25
C ASP A 34 -12.58 1.09 -0.11
N ALA A 35 -11.37 0.78 -0.56
CA ALA A 35 -10.22 1.67 -0.50
C ALA A 35 -10.41 2.97 -1.32
N LEU A 36 -11.33 2.97 -2.29
CA LEU A 36 -11.73 4.15 -3.04
C LEU A 36 -12.74 5.03 -2.27
N ARG A 37 -13.21 4.58 -1.10
CA ARG A 37 -14.14 5.29 -0.22
C ARG A 37 -13.57 5.46 1.20
N PRO A 38 -12.45 6.21 1.36
CA PRO A 38 -11.75 6.36 2.64
C PRO A 38 -12.58 7.01 3.77
N GLY A 39 -13.70 7.67 3.44
CA GLY A 39 -14.58 8.33 4.41
C GLY A 39 -15.24 7.40 5.44
N LEU A 40 -15.03 6.09 5.34
CA LEU A 40 -15.42 5.12 6.38
C LEU A 40 -14.53 5.17 7.62
N ALA A 41 -13.29 5.61 7.48
CA ALA A 41 -12.29 5.59 8.55
C ALA A 41 -11.83 6.99 8.99
N VAL A 42 -11.96 8.00 8.11
CA VAL A 42 -11.46 9.36 8.34
C VAL A 42 -12.57 10.22 8.93
N GLU A 43 -12.42 10.62 10.20
CA GLU A 43 -13.36 11.50 10.91
C GLU A 43 -12.87 12.96 10.94
N HIS A 44 -11.56 13.17 11.14
CA HIS A 44 -10.91 14.48 11.17
C HIS A 44 -9.74 14.52 10.18
N GLY A 45 -10.03 14.93 8.94
CA GLY A 45 -9.03 14.95 7.87
C GLY A 45 -7.75 15.71 8.22
N ALA A 46 -7.89 16.93 8.75
CA ALA A 46 -6.75 17.81 9.03
C ALA A 46 -5.70 17.21 9.98
N ASP A 47 -6.08 16.21 10.79
CA ASP A 47 -5.21 15.50 11.74
C ASP A 47 -4.92 14.05 11.31
N THR A 48 -5.29 13.67 10.08
CA THR A 48 -5.20 12.29 9.57
C THR A 48 -4.13 12.15 8.49
N ILE A 49 -3.32 11.09 8.59
CA ILE A 49 -2.42 10.64 7.52
C ILE A 49 -2.95 9.31 6.98
N VAL A 50 -3.08 9.21 5.65
CA VAL A 50 -3.47 7.97 4.98
C VAL A 50 -2.23 7.21 4.52
N ILE A 51 -2.10 5.96 4.96
CA ILE A 51 -0.98 5.09 4.58
C ILE A 51 -1.50 3.84 3.89
N SER A 52 -0.85 3.43 2.79
CA SER A 52 -1.07 2.11 2.19
C SER A 52 0.23 1.49 1.71
N SER A 53 0.30 0.17 1.72
CA SER A 53 1.41 -0.60 1.15
C SER A 53 0.88 -1.61 0.13
N GLY A 54 1.42 -1.58 -1.09
CA GLY A 54 1.08 -2.53 -2.16
C GLY A 54 -0.38 -2.45 -2.62
N LEU A 55 -1.03 -1.28 -2.52
CA LEU A 55 -2.44 -1.09 -2.89
C LEU A 55 -2.59 -0.48 -4.29
N VAL A 56 -1.79 0.54 -4.58
CA VAL A 56 -2.00 1.46 -5.71
C VAL A 56 -1.83 0.76 -7.06
N HIS A 57 -0.96 -0.25 -7.16
CA HIS A 57 -0.82 -1.06 -8.38
C HIS A 57 -2.02 -1.98 -8.67
N HIS A 58 -2.96 -2.12 -7.74
CA HIS A 58 -4.23 -2.81 -8.00
C HIS A 58 -5.28 -1.89 -8.64
N LEU A 59 -5.10 -0.57 -8.56
CA LEU A 59 -6.01 0.40 -9.16
C LEU A 59 -5.72 0.55 -10.65
N SER A 60 -6.75 0.71 -11.46
CA SER A 60 -6.55 1.03 -12.87
C SER A 60 -6.00 2.45 -13.01
N PRO A 61 -5.26 2.77 -14.09
CA PRO A 61 -4.78 4.13 -14.32
C PRO A 61 -5.91 5.18 -14.35
N ALA A 62 -7.13 4.79 -14.75
CA ALA A 62 -8.29 5.66 -14.80
C ALA A 62 -8.88 5.96 -13.41
N ASP A 63 -8.71 5.06 -12.44
CA ASP A 63 -9.24 5.20 -11.07
C ASP A 63 -8.27 5.95 -10.14
N LEU A 64 -6.98 6.02 -10.49
CA LEU A 64 -5.96 6.68 -9.67
C LEU A 64 -6.32 8.14 -9.32
N PRO A 65 -6.78 8.99 -10.26
CA PRO A 65 -7.15 10.37 -9.91
C PRO A 65 -8.28 10.43 -8.88
N SER A 66 -9.29 9.57 -9.01
CA SER A 66 -10.41 9.50 -8.06
C SER A 66 -9.97 9.04 -6.68
N PHE A 67 -9.00 8.12 -6.59
CA PHE A 67 -8.40 7.70 -5.33
C PHE A 67 -7.72 8.87 -4.59
N PHE A 68 -6.92 9.68 -5.29
CA PHE A 68 -6.29 10.87 -4.69
C PHE A 68 -7.31 11.98 -4.38
N ALA A 69 -8.30 12.17 -5.26
CA ALA A 69 -9.39 13.12 -5.04
C ALA A 69 -10.23 12.81 -3.81
N ALA A 70 -10.46 11.53 -3.51
CA ALA A 70 -11.17 11.13 -2.30
C ALA A 70 -10.41 11.56 -1.03
N GLN A 71 -9.08 11.51 -1.04
CA GLN A 71 -8.25 11.94 0.08
C GLN A 71 -8.25 13.46 0.25
N GLN A 72 -8.13 14.21 -0.86
CA GLN A 72 -8.27 15.66 -0.83
C GLN A 72 -9.67 16.09 -0.38
N ALA A 73 -10.73 15.43 -0.84
CA ALA A 73 -12.10 15.73 -0.45
C ALA A 73 -12.35 15.53 1.06
N LEU A 74 -11.64 14.59 1.67
CA LEU A 74 -11.63 14.39 3.12
C LEU A 74 -10.73 15.40 3.86
N GLY A 75 -9.92 16.18 3.13
CA GLY A 75 -8.99 17.15 3.70
C GLY A 75 -7.93 16.50 4.59
N VAL A 76 -7.44 15.31 4.22
CA VAL A 76 -6.42 14.61 5.03
C VAL A 76 -5.15 15.44 5.13
N HIS A 77 -4.45 15.45 6.28
CA HIS A 77 -3.20 16.19 6.44
C HIS A 77 -2.16 15.80 5.38
N GLY A 78 -2.11 14.51 5.07
CA GLY A 78 -1.24 13.98 4.04
C GLY A 78 -1.48 12.52 3.76
N PHE A 79 -0.72 12.00 2.83
CA PHE A 79 -0.75 10.59 2.48
C PHE A 79 0.62 10.08 2.11
N ALA A 80 0.81 8.77 2.30
CA ALA A 80 2.01 8.07 1.90
C ALA A 80 1.65 6.65 1.44
N HIS A 81 1.80 6.41 0.14
CA HIS A 81 1.51 5.13 -0.48
C HIS A 81 2.80 4.48 -0.95
N TRP A 82 3.19 3.39 -0.30
CA TRP A 82 4.32 2.58 -0.71
C TRP A 82 3.87 1.55 -1.73
N ASP A 83 4.45 1.59 -2.91
CA ASP A 83 4.12 0.64 -3.96
C ASP A 83 5.36 0.21 -4.74
N ILE A 84 5.22 -0.89 -5.47
CA ILE A 84 6.26 -1.52 -6.25
C ILE A 84 6.76 -0.54 -7.30
N ASP A 85 8.08 -0.38 -7.38
CA ASP A 85 8.70 0.26 -8.54
C ASP A 85 8.76 -0.73 -9.72
N PRO A 86 8.10 -0.47 -10.86
CA PRO A 86 8.10 -1.38 -11.99
C PRO A 86 9.50 -1.52 -12.59
N SER A 87 10.09 -2.71 -12.39
CA SER A 87 11.39 -3.06 -12.93
C SER A 87 11.51 -4.57 -13.14
N VAL A 88 12.53 -4.97 -13.89
CA VAL A 88 12.87 -6.40 -14.02
C VAL A 88 13.19 -7.00 -12.65
N TRP A 89 13.88 -6.24 -11.79
CA TRP A 89 14.26 -6.69 -10.45
C TRP A 89 13.07 -6.86 -9.51
N SER A 90 12.07 -5.98 -9.55
CA SER A 90 10.85 -6.17 -8.75
C SER A 90 10.05 -7.38 -9.23
N THR A 91 10.03 -7.65 -10.55
CA THR A 91 9.41 -8.86 -11.11
C THR A 91 10.15 -10.15 -10.69
N VAL A 92 11.48 -10.16 -10.78
CA VAL A 92 12.30 -11.32 -10.35
C VAL A 92 12.17 -11.52 -8.84
N GLY A 93 12.22 -10.45 -8.05
CA GLY A 93 12.04 -10.48 -6.60
C GLY A 93 10.67 -11.05 -6.22
N ALA A 94 9.61 -10.60 -6.87
CA ALA A 94 8.27 -11.16 -6.69
C ALA A 94 8.25 -12.66 -7.04
N TRP A 95 8.87 -13.07 -8.14
CA TRP A 95 8.93 -14.49 -8.51
C TRP A 95 9.65 -15.34 -7.45
N VAL A 96 10.83 -14.91 -6.98
CA VAL A 96 11.59 -15.62 -5.94
C VAL A 96 10.79 -15.70 -4.65
N PHE A 97 10.24 -14.56 -4.19
CA PHE A 97 9.47 -14.46 -2.96
C PHE A 97 8.24 -15.36 -3.00
N HIS A 98 7.47 -15.30 -4.08
CA HIS A 98 6.25 -16.08 -4.22
C HIS A 98 6.54 -17.58 -4.38
N ARG A 99 7.63 -17.96 -5.09
CA ARG A 99 8.09 -19.35 -5.14
C ARG A 99 8.47 -19.89 -3.77
N GLY A 100 9.15 -19.08 -2.96
CA GLY A 100 9.60 -19.47 -1.62
C GLY A 100 8.49 -19.50 -0.56
N ARG A 101 7.54 -18.56 -0.58
CA ARG A 101 6.49 -18.45 0.46
C ARG A 101 5.16 -19.09 0.09
N MET A 102 4.77 -19.10 -1.17
CA MET A 102 3.43 -19.56 -1.57
C MET A 102 3.43 -21.06 -1.89
N ARG A 103 2.40 -21.76 -1.40
CA ARG A 103 2.22 -23.21 -1.63
C ARG A 103 1.43 -23.51 -2.90
N SER A 104 0.43 -22.68 -3.21
CA SER A 104 -0.42 -22.83 -4.39
C SER A 104 0.28 -22.34 -5.68
N PRO A 105 0.20 -23.09 -6.80
CA PRO A 105 0.65 -22.61 -8.11
C PRO A 105 0.00 -21.28 -8.52
N VAL A 106 -1.28 -21.08 -8.19
CA VAL A 106 -2.02 -19.86 -8.52
C VAL A 106 -1.42 -18.67 -7.79
N SER A 107 -1.22 -18.77 -6.47
CA SER A 107 -0.61 -17.69 -5.67
C SER A 107 0.85 -17.40 -6.06
N ARG A 108 1.57 -18.41 -6.59
CA ARG A 108 2.92 -18.22 -7.13
C ARG A 108 2.93 -17.37 -8.39
N HIS A 109 1.95 -17.60 -9.26
CA HIS A 109 1.81 -16.89 -10.52
C HIS A 109 1.23 -15.48 -10.31
N ASP A 110 0.18 -15.37 -9.51
CA ASP A 110 -0.54 -14.12 -9.29
C ASP A 110 0.34 -13.04 -8.65
N GLY A 111 1.25 -13.42 -7.74
CA GLY A 111 2.23 -12.49 -7.18
C GLY A 111 3.13 -11.82 -8.22
N VAL A 112 3.55 -12.58 -9.22
CA VAL A 112 4.37 -12.06 -10.32
C VAL A 112 3.54 -11.15 -11.23
N LEU A 113 2.29 -11.52 -11.50
CA LEU A 113 1.37 -10.67 -12.25
C LEU A 113 1.06 -9.37 -11.50
N SER A 114 0.95 -9.41 -10.18
CA SER A 114 0.73 -8.21 -9.36
C SER A 114 1.88 -7.24 -9.48
N ALA A 115 3.12 -7.71 -9.33
CA ALA A 115 4.30 -6.86 -9.50
C ALA A 115 4.39 -6.24 -10.90
N ARG A 116 3.91 -6.94 -11.94
CA ARG A 116 3.89 -6.42 -13.32
C ARG A 116 2.82 -5.36 -13.56
N ARG A 117 1.80 -5.25 -12.70
CA ARG A 117 0.79 -4.18 -12.77
C ARG A 117 1.26 -2.87 -12.13
N ALA A 118 2.45 -2.85 -11.54
CA ALA A 118 3.02 -1.65 -10.93
C ALA A 118 3.05 -0.47 -11.92
N HIS A 119 2.49 0.65 -11.50
CA HIS A 119 2.43 1.87 -12.31
C HIS A 119 3.80 2.53 -12.40
N PRO A 120 4.21 3.11 -13.52
CA PRO A 120 5.40 3.97 -13.58
C PRO A 120 5.24 5.23 -12.74
N VAL A 121 6.36 5.81 -12.26
CA VAL A 121 6.36 7.03 -11.44
C VAL A 121 5.57 8.18 -12.07
N GLY A 122 5.71 8.37 -13.39
CA GLY A 122 5.01 9.45 -14.10
C GLY A 122 3.49 9.28 -14.13
N VAL A 123 3.00 8.04 -14.12
CA VAL A 123 1.56 7.76 -14.06
C VAL A 123 1.02 8.11 -12.67
N LEU A 124 1.75 7.71 -11.62
CA LEU A 124 1.36 8.01 -10.24
C LEU A 124 1.40 9.51 -9.95
N ALA A 125 2.49 10.18 -10.34
CA ALA A 125 2.65 11.62 -10.16
C ALA A 125 1.55 12.40 -10.90
N ALA A 126 1.30 12.06 -12.17
CA ALA A 126 0.25 12.72 -12.96
C ALA A 126 -1.13 12.52 -12.33
N ALA A 127 -1.47 11.29 -11.90
CA ALA A 127 -2.75 11.02 -11.28
C ALA A 127 -2.92 11.75 -9.93
N ALA A 128 -1.88 11.80 -9.12
CA ALA A 128 -1.88 12.53 -7.85
C ALA A 128 -2.03 14.04 -8.05
N CYS A 129 -1.33 14.63 -9.03
CA CYS A 129 -1.50 16.04 -9.36
C CYS A 129 -2.90 16.39 -9.88
N VAL A 130 -3.53 15.48 -10.63
CA VAL A 130 -4.91 15.67 -11.13
C VAL A 130 -5.93 15.49 -10.00
N GLY A 131 -5.78 14.45 -9.17
CA GLY A 131 -6.74 14.12 -8.12
C GLY A 131 -6.62 14.99 -6.87
N ALA A 132 -5.40 15.36 -6.49
CA ALA A 132 -5.09 16.11 -5.28
C ALA A 132 -4.25 17.37 -5.56
N PRO A 133 -4.75 18.33 -6.37
CA PRO A 133 -3.99 19.53 -6.75
C PRO A 133 -3.65 20.48 -5.59
N ALA A 134 -4.28 20.33 -4.42
CA ALA A 134 -3.97 21.12 -3.22
C ALA A 134 -2.82 20.54 -2.38
N TYR A 135 -2.22 19.43 -2.81
CA TYR A 135 -1.14 18.76 -2.11
C TYR A 135 0.19 18.96 -2.82
N ASP A 136 1.25 19.14 -2.03
CA ASP A 136 2.62 19.05 -2.52
C ASP A 136 2.98 17.57 -2.71
N VAL A 137 2.89 17.10 -3.95
CA VAL A 137 3.08 15.70 -4.31
C VAL A 137 4.54 15.41 -4.61
N THR A 138 5.10 14.44 -3.92
CA THR A 138 6.41 13.87 -4.22
C THR A 138 6.29 12.40 -4.61
N CYS A 139 6.89 12.05 -5.75
CA CYS A 139 7.02 10.66 -6.20
C CYS A 139 8.50 10.36 -6.44
N VAL A 140 9.07 9.41 -5.68
CA VAL A 140 10.49 9.06 -5.81
C VAL A 140 10.68 8.13 -7.00
N ASP A 141 11.38 8.57 -8.04
CA ASP A 141 11.82 7.69 -9.11
C ASP A 141 13.06 6.91 -8.68
N VAL A 142 13.09 5.61 -9.00
CA VAL A 142 14.24 4.74 -8.70
C VAL A 142 14.89 4.39 -10.04
N PRO A 143 16.21 4.57 -10.20
CA PRO A 143 16.88 4.25 -11.45
C PRO A 143 16.66 2.78 -11.85
N ARG A 144 15.94 2.58 -12.96
CA ARG A 144 15.49 1.25 -13.45
C ARG A 144 16.61 0.23 -13.66
N TRP A 145 17.85 0.68 -13.86
CA TRP A 145 19.02 -0.15 -14.17
C TRP A 145 19.88 -0.50 -12.94
N ARG A 146 19.69 0.19 -11.80
CA ARG A 146 20.30 -0.13 -10.50
C ARG A 146 19.33 0.20 -9.37
N PRO A 147 18.19 -0.50 -9.25
CA PRO A 147 17.48 -0.46 -7.98
C PRO A 147 18.47 -0.99 -6.95
N ARG A 148 18.82 -0.16 -5.96
CA ARG A 148 19.40 -0.71 -4.74
C ARG A 148 18.39 -1.78 -4.29
N VAL A 149 18.85 -2.96 -3.88
CA VAL A 149 17.96 -4.10 -3.52
C VAL A 149 16.85 -3.69 -2.53
N VAL A 150 17.08 -2.60 -1.77
CA VAL A 150 16.15 -1.96 -0.84
C VAL A 150 15.06 -1.08 -1.46
N ASN A 151 15.10 -0.77 -2.76
CA ASN A 151 14.18 0.17 -3.44
C ASN A 151 13.11 -0.55 -4.29
N VAL A 152 12.69 -1.74 -3.88
CA VAL A 152 11.60 -2.48 -4.57
C VAL A 152 10.26 -1.78 -4.35
N LEU A 153 10.10 -1.11 -3.20
CA LEU A 153 8.98 -0.24 -2.91
C LEU A 153 9.44 1.22 -2.95
N ARG A 154 8.62 2.09 -3.51
CA ARG A 154 8.79 3.54 -3.49
C ARG A 154 7.56 4.21 -2.90
N PRO A 155 7.73 5.34 -2.19
CA PRO A 155 6.60 6.12 -1.72
C PRO A 155 6.12 7.09 -2.81
N VAL A 156 4.80 7.26 -2.86
CA VAL A 156 4.11 8.43 -3.39
C VAL A 156 3.50 9.15 -2.20
N THR A 157 3.98 10.37 -1.95
CA THR A 157 3.55 11.17 -0.80
C THR A 157 2.88 12.45 -1.26
N GLY A 158 1.95 12.95 -0.45
CA GLY A 158 1.38 14.27 -0.59
C GLY A 158 1.18 14.88 0.78
N LEU A 159 1.55 16.15 0.93
CA LEU A 159 1.24 16.94 2.12
C LEU A 159 0.33 18.08 1.72
N ALA A 160 -0.76 18.29 2.46
CA ALA A 160 -1.58 19.46 2.26
C ALA A 160 -0.72 20.70 2.51
N ALA A 161 -0.87 21.74 1.69
CA ALA A 161 -0.27 23.02 2.00
C ALA A 161 -0.78 23.47 3.38
N SER A 162 0.12 23.81 4.31
CA SER A 162 -0.28 24.40 5.59
C SER A 162 -1.19 25.61 5.32
N PRO A 163 -2.31 25.75 6.05
CA PRO A 163 -3.20 26.89 5.90
C PRO A 163 -2.50 28.23 6.16
#